data_AF-A0A9X2C3M9-F1
#
_entry.id   AF-A0A9X2C3M9-F1
#
_cell.length_a   1.000
_cell.length_b   1.000
_cell.length_c   1.000
_cell.angle_alpha   90.00
_cell.angle_beta   90.00
_cell.angle_gamma   90.00
#
_symmetry.space_group_name_H-M   'P 1'
#
loop_
_entity.id
_entity.type
_entity.pdbx_description
1 polymer ?
#
loop_
_entity_poly.entity_id
_entity_poly.type
_entity_poly.pdbx_seq_one_letter_code
_entity_poly.pdbx_strand_id
1 'polypeptide(L)'
;MNRHPFKSRRARRGQRGFTLITVLIAIFLFGFGLLAILRSLGNVTGGATQNQIVATTATISNGFWGVVQANPSIVTSSALLSGGTAVTFTSANITSAPAALQPWLYSLTDTSSNGLPSGTAKIETWKDPVTGAACSASACAITLTLTWASSKTTTRTQVFYYQLGL
;
A
#
# COMPACT_ATOMS: atom_id res chain seq x y z
N MET A 1 -39.19 -43.70 73.51
CA MET A 1 -38.08 -42.99 72.82
C MET A 1 -37.07 -44.01 72.35
N ASN A 2 -36.97 -44.28 71.04
CA ASN A 2 -35.86 -45.06 70.47
C ASN A 2 -35.48 -44.44 69.12
N ARG A 3 -34.21 -44.03 69.01
CA ARG A 3 -33.65 -43.24 67.91
C ARG A 3 -33.24 -44.17 66.76
N HIS A 4 -33.73 -43.90 65.56
CA HIS A 4 -33.24 -44.53 64.33
C HIS A 4 -31.87 -43.92 63.95
N PRO A 5 -30.88 -44.73 63.52
CA PRO A 5 -29.61 -44.20 63.04
C PRO A 5 -29.76 -43.67 61.60
N PHE A 6 -29.37 -42.41 61.39
CA PHE A 6 -29.18 -41.82 60.07
C PHE A 6 -28.05 -42.54 59.33
N LYS A 7 -28.37 -43.23 58.23
CA LYS A 7 -27.37 -43.71 57.27
C LYS A 7 -26.93 -42.54 56.39
N SER A 8 -25.73 -42.02 56.64
CA SER A 8 -25.06 -41.06 55.76
C SER A 8 -24.57 -41.77 54.49
N ARG A 9 -25.22 -41.50 53.35
CA ARG A 9 -24.67 -41.86 52.03
C ARG A 9 -23.54 -40.89 51.71
N ARG A 10 -22.28 -41.31 51.88
CA ARG A 10 -21.14 -40.61 51.29
C ARG A 10 -21.23 -40.72 49.77
N ALA A 11 -21.55 -39.61 49.10
CA ALA A 11 -21.35 -39.47 47.67
C ALA A 11 -19.85 -39.60 47.38
N ARG A 12 -19.43 -40.70 46.76
CA ARG A 12 -18.10 -40.82 46.17
C ARG A 12 -18.04 -39.84 45.00
N ARG A 13 -17.49 -38.64 45.24
CA ARG A 13 -16.93 -37.80 44.17
C ARG A 13 -15.82 -38.61 43.53
N GLY A 14 -16.09 -39.22 42.38
CA GLY A 14 -15.06 -39.86 41.58
C GLY A 14 -14.08 -38.79 41.14
N GLN A 15 -12.89 -38.79 41.72
CA GLN A 15 -11.71 -38.22 41.08
C GLN A 15 -11.48 -39.02 39.79
N ARG A 16 -12.04 -38.54 38.68
CA ARG A 16 -11.59 -38.95 37.36
C ARG A 16 -10.27 -38.21 37.14
N GLY A 17 -9.16 -38.92 37.39
CA GLY A 17 -7.85 -38.48 36.92
C GLY A 17 -7.95 -38.16 35.44
N PHE A 18 -7.24 -37.11 35.01
CA PHE A 18 -7.21 -36.67 33.62
C PHE A 18 -6.88 -37.88 32.73
N THR A 19 -7.85 -38.36 31.97
CA THR A 19 -7.65 -39.50 31.09
C THR A 19 -6.64 -39.11 30.01
N LEU A 20 -5.71 -39.99 29.66
CA LEU A 20 -4.69 -39.71 28.64
C LEU A 20 -5.30 -39.19 27.31
N ILE A 21 -6.52 -39.62 26.99
CA ILE A 21 -7.27 -39.18 25.82
C ILE A 21 -7.69 -37.70 25.87
N THR A 22 -8.04 -37.14 27.04
CA THR A 22 -8.42 -35.73 27.17
C THR A 22 -7.23 -34.81 27.01
N VAL A 23 -6.04 -35.24 27.45
CA VAL A 23 -4.78 -34.53 27.21
C VAL A 23 -4.45 -34.54 25.71
N LEU A 24 -4.61 -35.69 25.05
CA LEU A 24 -4.34 -35.81 23.62
C LEU A 24 -5.25 -34.88 22.80
N ILE A 25 -6.56 -34.87 23.08
CA ILE A 25 -7.51 -33.98 22.42
C ILE A 25 -7.15 -32.51 22.65
N ALA A 26 -6.75 -32.13 23.87
CA ALA A 26 -6.33 -30.76 24.17
C ALA A 26 -5.09 -30.33 23.38
N ILE A 27 -4.08 -31.21 23.25
CA ILE A 27 -2.87 -30.94 22.45
C ILE A 27 -3.23 -30.79 20.96
N PHE A 28 -4.11 -31.66 20.45
CA PHE A 28 -4.61 -31.57 19.07
C PHE A 28 -5.31 -30.23 18.83
N LEU A 29 -6.31 -29.88 19.64
CA LEU A 29 -7.04 -28.61 19.49
C LEU A 29 -6.14 -27.39 19.64
N PHE A 30 -5.17 -27.44 20.55
CA PHE A 30 -4.22 -26.34 20.75
C PHE A 30 -3.24 -26.22 19.57
N GLY A 31 -2.72 -27.33 19.05
CA GLY A 31 -1.85 -27.35 17.87
C GLY A 31 -2.55 -26.86 16.60
N PHE A 32 -3.77 -27.35 16.34
CA PHE A 32 -4.58 -26.90 15.21
C PHE A 32 -5.05 -25.44 15.38
N GLY A 33 -5.35 -25.00 16.60
CA GLY A 33 -5.68 -23.61 16.92
C GLY A 33 -4.51 -22.65 16.66
N LEU A 34 -3.29 -23.01 17.09
CA LEU A 34 -2.09 -22.23 16.80
C LEU A 34 -1.83 -22.14 15.29
N LEU A 35 -1.93 -23.25 14.56
CA LEU A 35 -1.75 -23.26 13.10
C LEU A 35 -2.79 -22.39 12.37
N ALA A 36 -4.02 -22.32 12.86
CA ALA A 36 -5.05 -21.43 12.31
C ALA A 36 -4.72 -19.94 12.55
N ILE A 37 -4.22 -19.58 13.74
CA ILE A 37 -3.82 -18.20 14.07
C ILE A 37 -2.59 -17.77 13.25
N LEU A 38 -1.60 -18.65 13.05
CA LEU A 38 -0.43 -18.38 12.21
C LEU A 38 -0.82 -18.06 10.75
N ARG A 39 -1.81 -18.76 10.18
CA ARG A 39 -2.34 -18.44 8.85
C ARG A 39 -3.10 -17.11 8.82
N SER A 40 -3.82 -16.77 9.89
CA SER A 40 -4.49 -15.47 10.00
C SER A 40 -3.51 -14.30 10.08
N LEU A 41 -2.41 -14.45 10.83
CA LEU A 41 -1.37 -13.42 10.96
C LEU A 41 -0.62 -13.20 9.64
N GLY A 42 -0.42 -14.24 8.82
CA GLY A 42 0.16 -14.12 7.48
C GLY A 42 -0.65 -13.23 6.52
N ASN A 43 -1.96 -13.13 6.72
CA ASN A 43 -2.82 -12.23 5.93
C ASN A 43 -2.85 -10.80 6.48
N VAL A 44 -2.68 -10.61 7.79
CA VAL A 44 -2.71 -9.29 8.44
C VAL A 44 -1.43 -8.50 8.14
N THR A 45 -0.27 -9.15 8.07
CA THR A 45 0.99 -8.49 7.70
C THR A 45 0.97 -8.02 6.24
N GLY A 46 0.38 -8.81 5.32
CA GLY A 46 0.17 -8.40 3.93
C GLY A 46 -0.69 -7.14 3.80
N GLY A 47 -1.79 -7.06 4.55
CA GLY A 47 -2.69 -5.90 4.54
C GLY A 47 -2.06 -4.62 5.13
N ALA A 48 -1.34 -4.73 6.24
CA ALA A 48 -0.63 -3.58 6.83
C ALA A 48 0.46 -3.04 5.90
N THR A 49 1.23 -3.93 5.26
CA THR A 49 2.28 -3.55 4.30
C THR A 49 1.68 -2.90 3.05
N GLN A 50 0.53 -3.38 2.57
CA GLN A 50 -0.16 -2.81 1.41
C GLN A 50 -0.71 -1.40 1.69
N ASN A 51 -1.30 -1.18 2.87
CA ASN A 51 -1.78 0.14 3.28
C ASN A 51 -0.63 1.15 3.38
N GLN A 52 0.51 0.73 3.91
CA GLN A 52 1.70 1.57 4.01
C GLN A 52 2.24 1.94 2.63
N ILE A 53 2.31 1.00 1.68
CA ILE A 53 2.76 1.29 0.31
C ILE A 53 1.82 2.25 -0.40
N VAL A 54 0.50 2.08 -0.27
CA VAL A 54 -0.48 3.01 -0.86
C VAL A 54 -0.33 4.42 -0.26
N ALA A 55 -0.12 4.53 1.05
CA ALA A 55 0.11 5.81 1.72
C ALA A 55 1.42 6.50 1.28
N THR A 56 2.50 5.74 1.14
CA THR A 56 3.78 6.24 0.60
C THR A 56 3.61 6.73 -0.83
N THR A 57 2.93 5.94 -1.68
CA THR A 57 2.71 6.29 -3.08
C THR A 57 1.86 7.55 -3.22
N ALA A 58 0.83 7.71 -2.37
CA ALA A 58 0.04 8.94 -2.30
C ALA A 58 0.88 10.15 -1.86
N THR A 59 1.77 9.99 -0.89
CA THR A 59 2.69 11.06 -0.44
C THR A 59 3.63 11.48 -1.58
N ILE A 60 4.23 10.52 -2.30
CA ILE A 60 5.08 10.78 -3.45
C ILE A 60 4.28 11.53 -4.54
N SER A 61 3.05 11.10 -4.80
CA SER A 61 2.17 11.74 -5.77
C SER A 61 1.78 13.17 -5.37
N ASN A 62 1.53 13.43 -4.08
CA ASN A 62 1.30 14.78 -3.58
C ASN A 62 2.56 15.66 -3.73
N GLY A 63 3.75 15.09 -3.55
CA GLY A 63 5.01 15.77 -3.83
C GLY A 63 5.12 16.21 -5.29
N PHE A 64 4.76 15.33 -6.23
CA PHE A 64 4.68 15.68 -7.66
C PHE A 64 3.74 16.86 -7.87
N TRP A 65 2.54 16.80 -7.30
CA TRP A 65 1.56 17.86 -7.46
C TRP A 65 2.02 19.19 -6.87
N GLY A 66 2.70 19.17 -5.74
CA GLY A 66 3.34 20.36 -5.17
C GLY A 66 4.39 20.98 -6.10
N VAL A 67 5.20 20.16 -6.77
CA VAL A 67 6.18 20.65 -7.77
C VAL A 67 5.49 21.30 -8.96
N VAL A 68 4.43 20.67 -9.49
CA VAL A 68 3.64 21.22 -10.60
C VAL A 68 2.98 22.54 -10.22
N GLN A 69 2.37 22.63 -9.03
CA GLN A 69 1.75 23.88 -8.57
C GLN A 69 2.78 24.99 -8.36
N ALA A 70 3.95 24.67 -7.82
CA ALA A 70 5.02 25.66 -7.63
C ALA A 70 5.66 26.11 -8.96
N ASN A 71 5.62 25.26 -9.99
CA ASN A 71 6.25 25.50 -11.29
C ASN A 71 5.32 25.11 -12.44
N PRO A 72 4.20 25.84 -12.65
CA PRO A 72 3.18 25.42 -13.61
C PRO A 72 3.68 25.38 -15.05
N SER A 73 4.73 26.11 -15.40
CA SER A 73 5.34 26.10 -16.73
C SER A 73 5.94 24.74 -17.13
N ILE A 74 6.18 23.82 -16.19
CA ILE A 74 6.69 22.49 -16.51
C ILE A 74 5.71 21.69 -17.37
N VAL A 75 4.40 21.88 -17.19
CA VAL A 75 3.37 21.14 -17.95
C VAL A 75 3.38 21.49 -19.43
N THR A 76 3.94 22.66 -19.76
CA THR A 76 4.18 23.15 -21.12
C THR A 76 5.61 22.94 -21.61
N SER A 77 6.45 22.25 -20.83
CA SER A 77 7.81 21.93 -21.25
C SER A 77 7.78 20.94 -22.41
N SER A 78 8.65 21.10 -23.39
CA SER A 78 8.86 20.12 -24.47
C SER A 78 9.27 18.74 -23.94
N ALA A 79 9.86 18.67 -22.75
CA ALA A 79 10.19 17.40 -22.08
C ALA A 79 8.96 16.63 -21.56
N LEU A 80 7.80 17.29 -21.46
CA LEU A 80 6.52 16.68 -21.06
C LEU A 80 5.47 16.71 -22.19
N LEU A 81 5.57 17.69 -23.10
CA LEU A 81 4.74 17.81 -24.28
C LEU A 81 5.31 16.99 -25.44
N SER A 82 5.03 15.69 -25.47
CA SER A 82 5.19 14.90 -26.71
C SER A 82 3.85 14.74 -27.45
N GLY A 83 3.13 15.86 -27.63
CA GLY A 83 1.90 15.92 -28.44
C GLY A 83 0.75 15.05 -27.92
N GLY A 84 0.59 14.95 -26.60
CA GLY A 84 -0.38 14.04 -25.96
C GLY A 84 0.15 12.61 -25.75
N THR A 85 1.40 12.35 -26.13
CA THR A 85 2.09 11.10 -25.79
C THR A 85 2.68 11.20 -24.39
N ALA A 86 2.53 10.11 -23.63
CA ALA A 86 3.08 10.01 -22.29
C ALA A 86 4.61 10.00 -22.30
N VAL A 87 5.20 10.69 -21.33
CA VAL A 87 6.64 10.64 -21.09
C VAL A 87 6.91 9.82 -19.84
N THR A 88 7.79 8.83 -19.96
CA THR A 88 8.16 7.94 -18.85
C THR A 88 9.56 8.29 -18.34
N PHE A 89 9.63 8.61 -17.06
CA PHE A 89 10.87 8.83 -16.32
C PHE A 89 11.22 7.63 -15.46
N THR A 90 12.50 7.31 -15.47
CA THR A 90 13.19 6.22 -14.77
C THR A 90 14.50 6.79 -14.23
N SER A 91 15.19 6.05 -13.36
CA SER A 91 16.53 6.46 -12.87
C SER A 91 17.54 6.76 -13.98
N ALA A 92 17.39 6.17 -15.17
CA ALA A 92 18.30 6.34 -16.29
C ALA A 92 18.12 7.66 -17.07
N ASN A 93 16.95 8.31 -16.97
CA ASN A 93 16.62 9.49 -17.79
C ASN A 93 16.10 10.69 -16.99
N ILE A 94 16.33 10.72 -15.67
CA ILE A 94 15.91 11.84 -14.80
C ILE A 94 16.42 13.19 -15.32
N THR A 95 17.66 13.24 -15.82
CA THR A 95 18.27 14.48 -16.34
C THR A 95 17.59 15.06 -17.57
N SER A 96 16.78 14.27 -18.28
CA SER A 96 15.97 14.73 -19.42
C SER A 96 14.66 15.41 -19.00
N ALA A 97 14.28 15.29 -17.73
CA ALA A 97 13.09 15.93 -17.19
C ALA A 97 13.31 17.44 -16.98
N PRO A 98 12.22 18.24 -16.91
CA PRO A 98 12.30 19.64 -16.50
C PRO A 98 13.04 19.79 -15.18
N ALA A 99 13.93 20.78 -15.07
CA ALA A 99 14.83 20.94 -13.91
C ALA A 99 14.09 20.96 -12.55
N ALA A 100 12.92 21.59 -12.49
CA ALA A 100 12.09 21.64 -11.28
C ALA A 100 11.53 20.26 -10.88
N LEU A 101 11.36 19.33 -11.83
CA LEU A 101 10.84 17.97 -11.60
C LEU A 101 11.94 16.98 -11.17
N GLN A 102 13.21 17.25 -11.51
CA GLN A 102 14.32 16.33 -11.27
C GLN A 102 14.49 15.94 -9.80
N PRO A 103 14.45 16.87 -8.81
CA PRO A 103 14.58 16.50 -7.40
C PRO A 103 13.52 15.50 -6.93
N TRP A 104 12.27 15.67 -7.40
CA TRP A 104 11.18 14.75 -7.10
C TRP A 104 11.38 13.38 -7.79
N LEU A 105 11.88 13.35 -9.02
CA LEU A 105 12.21 12.09 -9.69
C LEU A 105 13.36 11.34 -9.01
N TYR A 106 14.36 12.06 -8.47
CA TYR A 106 15.42 11.43 -7.68
C TYR A 106 14.84 10.79 -6.42
N SER A 107 13.98 11.50 -5.68
CA SER A 107 13.35 10.95 -4.47
C SER A 107 12.40 9.79 -4.76
N LEU A 108 11.73 9.77 -5.93
CA LEU A 108 10.94 8.64 -6.39
C LEU A 108 11.77 7.36 -6.48
N THR A 109 13.02 7.44 -6.95
CA THR A 109 13.89 6.27 -7.14
C THR A 109 14.77 5.94 -5.94
N ASP A 110 14.84 6.83 -4.95
CA ASP A 110 15.67 6.67 -3.76
C ASP A 110 15.02 5.77 -2.70
N THR A 111 15.36 4.48 -2.75
CA THR A 111 14.87 3.50 -1.77
C THR A 111 15.38 3.73 -0.34
N SER A 112 16.42 4.55 -0.13
CA SER A 112 16.90 4.87 1.22
C SER A 112 15.98 5.86 1.96
N SER A 113 15.14 6.58 1.22
CA SER A 113 14.27 7.65 1.73
C SER A 113 12.77 7.37 1.55
N ASN A 114 12.36 6.09 1.57
CA ASN A 114 10.99 5.62 1.24
C ASN A 114 10.57 5.79 -0.23
N GLY A 115 11.51 5.96 -1.16
CA GLY A 115 11.24 5.91 -2.59
C GLY A 115 10.75 4.54 -3.06
N LEU A 116 10.26 4.49 -4.29
CA LEU A 116 9.75 3.28 -4.92
C LEU A 116 10.89 2.47 -5.56
N PRO A 117 11.06 1.18 -5.22
CA PRO A 117 12.08 0.33 -5.83
C PRO A 117 11.85 0.18 -7.33
N SER A 118 12.87 0.54 -8.13
CA SER A 118 12.74 0.63 -9.59
C SER A 118 11.54 1.49 -10.03
N GLY A 119 11.23 2.53 -9.26
CA GLY A 119 10.12 3.43 -9.47
C GLY A 119 10.22 4.12 -10.83
N THR A 120 9.11 4.15 -11.55
CA THR A 120 8.97 4.86 -12.81
C THR A 120 7.76 5.79 -12.73
N ALA A 121 7.89 6.98 -13.30
CA ALA A 121 6.83 7.98 -13.39
C ALA A 121 6.49 8.22 -14.84
N LYS A 122 5.30 7.80 -15.25
CA LYS A 122 4.74 8.11 -16.56
C LYS A 122 3.80 9.30 -16.40
N ILE A 123 4.13 10.41 -17.07
CA ILE A 123 3.39 11.67 -16.98
C ILE A 123 2.77 11.95 -18.35
N GLU A 124 1.47 12.23 -18.33
CA GLU A 124 0.69 12.62 -19.49
C GLU A 124 0.01 13.95 -19.22
N THR A 125 0.10 14.88 -20.17
CA THR A 125 -0.63 16.14 -20.14
C THR A 125 -1.73 16.14 -21.18
N TRP A 126 -2.88 16.66 -20.80
CA TRP A 126 -4.11 16.66 -21.57
C TRP A 126 -4.70 18.06 -21.60
N LYS A 127 -5.62 18.27 -22.55
CA LYS A 127 -6.44 19.49 -22.61
C LYS A 127 -7.16 19.72 -21.29
N ASP A 128 -7.42 20.98 -20.99
CA ASP A 128 -8.24 21.35 -19.84
C ASP A 128 -9.64 20.67 -19.97
N PRO A 129 -10.06 19.86 -18.99
CA PRO A 129 -11.33 19.15 -19.04
C PRO A 129 -12.55 20.08 -18.92
N VAL A 130 -12.37 21.31 -18.40
CA VAL A 130 -13.46 22.28 -18.21
C VAL A 130 -13.69 23.08 -19.49
N THR A 131 -12.64 23.68 -20.04
CA THR A 131 -12.75 24.56 -21.22
C THR A 131 -12.49 23.84 -22.56
N GLY A 132 -11.86 22.66 -22.54
CA GLY A 132 -11.40 21.97 -23.75
C GLY A 132 -10.17 22.63 -24.41
N ALA A 133 -9.59 23.66 -23.78
CA ALA A 133 -8.42 24.35 -24.29
C ALA A 133 -7.15 23.49 -24.24
N ALA A 134 -6.15 23.82 -25.06
CA ALA A 134 -4.84 23.18 -25.00
C ALA A 134 -4.21 23.37 -23.62
N CYS A 135 -3.46 22.36 -23.18
CA CYS A 135 -2.70 22.42 -21.92
C CYS A 135 -1.81 23.67 -21.89
N SER A 136 -1.92 24.42 -20.79
CA SER A 136 -1.15 25.64 -20.54
C SER A 136 -0.69 25.67 -19.09
N ALA A 137 0.19 26.62 -18.76
CA ALA A 137 0.61 26.87 -17.38
C ALA A 137 -0.54 27.40 -16.49
N SER A 138 -1.68 27.75 -17.07
CA SER A 138 -2.85 28.26 -16.32
C SER A 138 -3.94 27.20 -16.17
N ALA A 139 -4.07 26.30 -17.14
CA ALA A 139 -5.08 25.26 -17.15
C ALA A 139 -4.60 24.00 -17.91
N CYS A 140 -4.63 22.83 -17.26
CA CYS A 140 -4.19 21.57 -17.87
C CYS A 140 -4.65 20.35 -17.03
N ALA A 141 -5.11 19.27 -17.68
CA ALA A 141 -5.25 17.98 -17.00
C ALA A 141 -3.96 17.18 -17.07
N ILE A 142 -3.60 16.52 -15.98
CA ILE A 142 -2.35 15.77 -15.86
C ILE A 142 -2.66 14.40 -15.27
N THR A 143 -2.15 13.36 -15.91
CA THR A 143 -2.20 12.00 -15.39
C THR A 143 -0.79 11.57 -15.01
N LEU A 144 -0.61 11.20 -13.74
CA LEU A 144 0.62 10.60 -13.23
C LEU A 144 0.37 9.12 -12.99
N THR A 145 1.17 8.28 -13.63
CA THR A 145 1.18 6.84 -13.39
C THR A 145 2.52 6.46 -12.75
N LEU A 146 2.47 5.99 -11.50
CA LEU A 146 3.62 5.47 -10.79
C LEU A 146 3.64 3.95 -10.92
N THR A 147 4.77 3.38 -11.33
CA THR A 147 4.96 1.93 -11.44
C THR A 147 6.23 1.50 -10.71
N TRP A 148 6.16 0.44 -9.89
CA TRP A 148 7.27 -0.02 -9.06
C TRP A 148 7.25 -1.53 -8.82
N ALA A 149 8.41 -2.06 -8.45
CA ALA A 149 8.53 -3.46 -8.03
C ALA A 149 8.08 -3.61 -6.57
N SER A 150 7.02 -4.41 -6.33
CA SER A 150 6.58 -4.80 -4.98
C SER A 150 7.21 -6.11 -4.52
N SER A 151 7.69 -6.92 -5.46
CA SER A 151 8.50 -8.12 -5.23
C SER A 151 9.35 -8.37 -6.48
N LYS A 152 10.23 -9.38 -6.47
CA LYS A 152 11.04 -9.75 -7.66
C LYS A 152 10.19 -10.16 -8.88
N THR A 153 8.92 -10.52 -8.68
CA THR A 153 8.03 -11.02 -9.74
C THR A 153 6.74 -10.22 -9.87
N THR A 154 6.53 -9.19 -9.03
CA THR A 154 5.28 -8.43 -8.98
C THR A 154 5.55 -6.96 -9.16
N THR A 155 5.02 -6.42 -10.25
CA THR A 155 4.97 -4.98 -10.51
C THR A 155 3.64 -4.42 -10.04
N ARG A 156 3.67 -3.25 -9.44
CA ARG A 156 2.49 -2.49 -9.01
C ARG A 156 2.43 -1.19 -9.78
N THR A 157 1.21 -0.72 -10.01
CA THR A 157 0.94 0.53 -10.71
C THR A 157 -0.17 1.27 -9.98
N GLN A 158 -0.03 2.58 -9.86
CA GLN A 158 -1.07 3.47 -9.35
C GLN A 158 -1.16 4.72 -10.23
N VAL A 159 -2.39 5.12 -10.53
CA VAL A 159 -2.70 6.26 -11.39
C VAL A 159 -3.32 7.37 -10.55
N PHE A 160 -2.87 8.58 -10.78
CA PHE A 160 -3.32 9.80 -10.13
C PHE A 160 -3.69 10.83 -11.19
N TYR A 161 -4.78 11.54 -10.94
CA TYR A 161 -5.31 12.56 -11.83
C TYR A 161 -5.25 13.91 -11.14
N TYR A 162 -4.76 14.89 -11.87
CA TYR A 162 -4.60 16.26 -11.40
C TYR A 162 -5.16 17.24 -12.42
N GLN A 163 -5.64 18.37 -11.92
CA GLN A 163 -6.09 19.48 -12.75
C GLN A 163 -5.40 20.75 -12.27
N LEU A 164 -4.65 21.37 -13.18
CA LEU A 164 -4.12 22.70 -13.02
C LEU A 164 -5.19 23.67 -13.53
N GLY A 165 -5.44 24.76 -12.79
CA GLY A 165 -6.48 25.73 -13.13
C GLY A 165 -7.91 25.28 -12.80
N LEU A 166 -8.82 26.24 -12.77
CA LEU A 166 -10.26 26.06 -12.55
C LEU A 166 -11.05 26.76 -13.66
#